data_AF-A0AAU9UNY5-F1
#
_entry.id   AF-A0AAU9UNY5-F1
#
_cell.length_a   1.000
_cell.length_b   1.000
_cell.length_c   1.000
_cell.angle_alpha   90.00
_cell.angle_beta   90.00
_cell.angle_gamma   90.00
#
_symmetry.space_group_name_H-M   'P 1'
#
loop_
_entity.id
_entity.type
_entity.pdbx_description
1 polymer ?
#
loop_
_entity_poly.entity_id
_entity_poly.type
_entity_poly.pdbx_seq_one_letter_code
_entity_poly.pdbx_strand_id
1 'polypeptide(L)'
;MNNNLNCLQPTDQTIILKSRTPAHNFISMSVGKPKRPATNLGPDSLFVHVYDIFIDENILETMVLHTNAKIQEVQLKYKSFKRTHLSRTIGRSTFINLTNINEVCALIGLLYLAGLYKSNHENLSSLWTSDGTGRDIFRCTMTLSRFKFLSCLRFDDANTRRARANDNKLAAISDIFSAWISNCQNNYSPGPILTVDKMYMPKKPARYGLKIVILNDSKTHYMVNAEIYCGKTSDRPRAKNDNNLLPTRSCSPLDTSS
;
A
#
# COMPACT_ATOMS: atom_id res chain seq x y z
N MET A 1 -34.42 9.68 104.19
CA MET A 1 -35.45 9.82 103.12
C MET A 1 -34.69 9.78 101.80
N ASN A 2 -34.50 8.59 101.20
CA ASN A 2 -35.33 8.04 100.11
C ASN A 2 -35.62 9.04 98.98
N ASN A 3 -35.00 8.89 97.80
CA ASN A 3 -35.60 8.14 96.68
C ASN A 3 -34.74 8.15 95.39
N ASN A 4 -34.74 6.99 94.74
CA ASN A 4 -34.38 6.73 93.34
C ASN A 4 -35.25 7.53 92.36
N LEU A 5 -34.75 7.81 91.14
CA LEU A 5 -35.24 7.19 89.89
C LEU A 5 -34.61 7.81 88.62
N ASN A 6 -34.36 6.91 87.67
CA ASN A 6 -33.78 7.09 86.33
C ASN A 6 -34.59 8.03 85.42
N CYS A 7 -33.91 8.64 84.44
CA CYS A 7 -34.50 8.96 83.14
C CYS A 7 -33.52 8.64 82.01
N LEU A 8 -33.90 7.66 81.20
CA LEU A 8 -33.32 7.29 79.90
C LEU A 8 -33.60 8.40 78.87
N GLN A 9 -32.67 8.62 77.93
CA GLN A 9 -32.90 9.37 76.70
C GLN A 9 -32.65 8.44 75.49
N PRO A 10 -33.38 8.59 74.37
CA PRO A 10 -33.48 7.57 73.33
C PRO A 10 -32.35 7.62 72.29
N THR A 11 -32.13 6.45 71.71
CA THR A 11 -31.31 6.15 70.53
C THR A 11 -31.72 6.94 69.29
N ASP A 12 -30.73 7.50 68.58
CA ASP A 12 -30.72 7.53 67.11
C ASP A 12 -29.29 7.67 66.59
N GLN A 13 -28.65 6.52 66.34
CA GLN A 13 -27.44 6.47 65.52
C GLN A 13 -27.86 6.43 64.05
N THR A 14 -27.86 7.59 63.40
CA THR A 14 -27.98 7.68 61.94
C THR A 14 -26.76 7.00 61.31
N ILE A 15 -26.93 5.78 60.78
CA ILE A 15 -25.91 5.08 60.01
C ILE A 15 -25.78 5.81 58.66
N ILE A 16 -24.74 6.62 58.50
CA ILE A 16 -24.35 7.16 57.20
C ILE A 16 -23.72 6.00 56.41
N LEU A 17 -24.53 5.32 55.60
CA LEU A 17 -24.03 4.38 54.59
C LEU A 17 -23.23 5.18 53.55
N LYS A 18 -21.90 5.08 53.62
CA LYS A 18 -21.01 5.55 52.56
C LYS A 18 -21.28 4.72 51.30
N SER A 19 -22.16 5.22 50.44
CA SER A 19 -22.30 4.76 49.07
C SER A 19 -20.98 5.01 48.33
N ARG A 20 -20.28 3.93 47.94
CA ARG A 20 -19.14 4.01 47.04
C ARG A 20 -19.68 4.23 45.63
N THR A 21 -19.31 5.34 45.00
CA THR A 21 -19.51 5.56 43.56
C THR A 21 -18.91 4.37 42.79
N PRO A 22 -19.66 3.71 41.88
CA PRO A 22 -19.14 2.62 41.08
C PRO A 22 -17.90 3.09 40.31
N ALA A 23 -16.79 2.34 40.41
CA ALA A 23 -15.64 2.57 39.56
C ALA A 23 -16.07 2.30 38.11
N HIS A 24 -16.22 3.36 37.31
CA HIS A 24 -16.31 3.20 35.87
C HIS A 24 -14.96 2.67 35.39
N ASN A 25 -14.91 1.40 34.98
CA ASN A 25 -13.73 0.84 34.33
C ASN A 25 -13.57 1.53 32.97
N PHE A 26 -12.75 2.57 32.91
CA PHE A 26 -12.34 3.17 31.65
C PHE A 26 -11.47 2.16 30.90
N ILE A 27 -12.08 1.39 29.99
CA ILE A 27 -11.36 0.53 29.07
C ILE A 27 -10.69 1.43 28.02
N SER A 28 -9.44 1.79 28.24
CA SER A 28 -8.62 2.43 27.22
C SER A 28 -8.18 1.39 26.20
N MET A 29 -8.77 1.42 25.00
CA MET A 29 -8.30 0.58 23.90
C MET A 29 -6.94 1.08 23.41
N SER A 30 -5.99 0.15 23.21
CA SER A 30 -4.71 0.50 22.60
C SER A 30 -4.92 1.01 21.18
N VAL A 31 -4.25 2.10 20.83
CA VAL A 31 -4.19 2.56 19.44
C VAL A 31 -3.04 1.85 18.75
N GLY A 32 -3.22 1.48 17.48
CA GLY A 32 -2.13 0.89 16.72
C GLY A 32 -0.95 1.85 16.59
N LYS A 33 0.24 1.28 16.48
CA LYS A 33 1.51 2.00 16.61
C LYS A 33 2.55 1.48 15.62
N PRO A 34 3.52 2.32 15.23
CA PRO A 34 4.66 1.86 14.45
C PRO A 34 5.37 0.69 15.13
N LYS A 35 5.88 -0.24 14.33
CA LYS A 35 6.74 -1.36 14.72
C LYS A 35 8.09 -1.21 14.02
N ARG A 36 9.16 -1.80 14.56
CA ARG A 36 10.47 -1.80 13.87
C ARG A 36 10.31 -2.44 12.49
N PRO A 37 10.80 -1.79 11.41
CA PRO A 37 11.77 -0.69 11.41
C PRO A 37 11.20 0.74 11.56
N ALA A 38 9.91 0.99 11.34
CA ALA A 38 9.30 2.34 11.42
C ALA A 38 9.54 3.09 12.74
N THR A 39 9.66 2.41 13.89
CA THR A 39 9.98 3.08 15.17
C THR A 39 11.38 3.71 15.21
N ASN A 40 12.27 3.34 14.30
CA ASN A 40 13.60 3.94 14.20
C ASN A 40 13.54 5.31 13.49
N LEU A 41 12.45 5.61 12.79
CA LEU A 41 12.20 6.91 12.20
C LEU A 41 11.70 7.86 13.29
N GLY A 42 12.46 8.93 13.53
CA GLY A 42 12.06 10.00 14.44
C GLY A 42 10.99 10.91 13.82
N PRO A 43 10.41 11.83 14.62
CA PRO A 43 9.39 12.78 14.16
C PRO A 43 9.89 13.70 13.03
N ASP A 44 11.20 13.95 12.97
CA ASP A 44 11.85 14.82 11.98
C ASP A 44 12.34 14.05 10.73
N SER A 45 11.96 12.78 10.58
CA SER A 45 12.35 11.99 9.42
C SER A 45 11.74 12.58 8.15
N LEU A 46 12.57 12.72 7.11
CA LEU A 46 12.09 13.14 5.80
C LEU A 46 11.10 12.11 5.26
N PHE A 47 10.08 12.57 4.54
CA PHE A 47 9.06 11.71 3.93
C PHE A 47 9.66 10.58 3.09
N VAL A 48 10.79 10.80 2.41
CA VAL A 48 11.48 9.77 1.63
C VAL A 48 11.93 8.59 2.50
N HIS A 49 12.45 8.84 3.71
CA HIS A 49 12.84 7.75 4.61
C HIS A 49 11.63 6.96 5.11
N VAL A 50 10.47 7.61 5.26
CA VAL A 50 9.20 6.92 5.58
C VAL A 50 8.74 6.10 4.37
N TYR A 51 8.96 6.59 3.16
CA TYR A 51 8.60 5.87 1.93
C TYR A 51 9.44 4.60 1.74
N ASP A 52 10.75 4.69 2.01
CA ASP A 52 11.72 3.61 1.80
C ASP A 52 11.46 2.37 2.67
N ILE A 53 10.77 2.51 3.80
CA ILE A 53 10.41 1.33 4.62
C ILE A 53 9.26 0.51 4.01
N PHE A 54 8.51 1.08 3.05
CA PHE A 54 7.41 0.41 2.36
C PHE A 54 7.85 -0.09 0.99
N ILE A 55 8.55 0.75 0.24
CA ILE A 55 9.11 0.43 -1.07
C ILE A 55 10.63 0.45 -0.89
N ASP A 56 11.14 -0.68 -0.42
CA ASP A 56 12.55 -0.84 -0.09
C ASP A 56 13.44 -0.96 -1.33
N GLU A 57 14.75 -0.95 -1.09
CA GLU A 57 15.76 -1.09 -2.13
C GLU A 57 15.60 -2.40 -2.92
N ASN A 58 15.22 -3.51 -2.29
CA ASN A 58 15.02 -4.79 -2.98
C ASN A 58 13.87 -4.73 -3.99
N ILE A 59 12.77 -4.07 -3.63
CA ILE A 59 11.64 -3.84 -4.55
C ILE A 59 12.11 -2.99 -5.73
N LEU A 60 12.83 -1.90 -5.47
CA LEU A 60 13.34 -1.01 -6.52
C LEU A 60 14.35 -1.71 -7.44
N GLU A 61 15.26 -2.48 -6.89
CA GLU A 61 16.22 -3.31 -7.64
C GLU A 61 15.51 -4.32 -8.53
N THR A 62 14.48 -5.00 -8.00
CA THR A 62 13.65 -5.94 -8.77
C THR A 62 12.97 -5.24 -9.95
N MET A 63 12.43 -4.04 -9.73
CA MET A 63 11.85 -3.21 -10.80
C MET A 63 12.89 -2.85 -11.85
N VAL A 64 14.07 -2.38 -11.44
CA VAL A 64 15.16 -2.00 -12.34
C VAL A 64 15.65 -3.19 -13.16
N LEU A 65 15.88 -4.34 -12.53
CA LEU A 65 16.35 -5.57 -13.17
C LEU A 65 15.42 -5.99 -14.31
N HIS A 66 14.14 -6.16 -14.02
CA HIS A 66 13.18 -6.66 -15.01
C HIS A 66 12.84 -5.60 -16.07
N THR A 67 12.82 -4.32 -15.68
CA THR A 67 12.65 -3.22 -16.64
C THR A 67 13.82 -3.16 -17.61
N ASN A 68 15.06 -3.33 -17.14
CA ASN A 68 16.25 -3.36 -17.99
C ASN A 68 16.25 -4.55 -18.96
N ALA A 69 15.82 -5.73 -18.52
CA ALA A 69 15.62 -6.87 -19.42
C ALA A 69 14.62 -6.53 -20.54
N LYS A 70 13.51 -5.85 -20.21
CA LYS A 70 12.54 -5.40 -21.22
C LYS A 70 13.10 -4.33 -22.15
N ILE A 71 13.85 -3.36 -21.61
CA ILE A 71 14.50 -2.30 -22.39
C ILE A 71 15.46 -2.94 -23.41
N GLN A 72 16.26 -3.92 -23.02
CA GLN A 72 17.17 -4.61 -23.93
C GLN A 72 16.43 -5.29 -25.09
N GLU A 73 15.31 -5.96 -24.83
CA GLU A 73 14.46 -6.54 -25.87
C GLU A 73 13.96 -5.47 -26.86
N VAL A 74 13.51 -4.32 -26.36
CA VAL A 74 13.02 -3.20 -27.18
C VAL A 74 14.17 -2.53 -27.95
N GLN A 75 15.35 -2.39 -27.36
CA GLN A 75 16.54 -1.85 -28.02
C GLN A 75 16.93 -2.69 -29.24
N LEU A 76 16.85 -4.02 -29.16
CA LEU A 76 17.14 -4.90 -30.28
C LEU A 76 16.17 -4.64 -31.44
N LYS A 77 14.87 -4.56 -31.16
CA LYS A 77 13.83 -4.23 -32.16
C LYS A 77 14.07 -2.87 -32.80
N TYR A 78 14.41 -1.87 -31.99
CA TYR A 78 14.70 -0.52 -32.45
C TYR A 78 15.95 -0.47 -33.36
N LYS A 79 17.03 -1.16 -32.98
CA LYS A 79 18.24 -1.26 -33.80
C LYS A 79 17.97 -1.93 -35.15
N SER A 80 17.19 -3.02 -35.16
CA SER A 80 16.80 -3.70 -36.40
C SER A 80 15.99 -2.78 -37.31
N PHE A 81 14.97 -2.11 -36.77
CA PHE A 81 14.16 -1.15 -37.53
C PHE A 81 14.99 0.01 -38.10
N LYS A 82 15.92 0.56 -37.30
CA LYS A 82 16.78 1.66 -37.74
C LYS A 82 17.70 1.25 -38.88
N ARG A 83 18.19 0.00 -38.89
CA ARG A 83 19.04 -0.52 -39.98
C ARG A 83 18.28 -0.66 -41.29
N THR A 84 16.98 -0.98 -41.24
CA THR A 84 16.18 -1.25 -42.45
C THR A 84 15.45 -0.03 -42.99
N HIS A 85 15.06 0.92 -42.13
CA HIS A 85 14.16 2.02 -42.52
C HIS A 85 14.69 3.43 -42.28
N LEU A 86 15.87 3.59 -41.68
CA LEU A 86 16.35 4.90 -41.25
C LEU A 86 17.80 5.16 -41.68
N SER A 87 18.11 6.40 -42.07
CA SER A 87 19.47 6.79 -42.46
C SER A 87 20.49 6.53 -41.33
N ARG A 88 21.67 6.02 -41.69
CA ARG A 88 22.82 5.79 -40.78
C ARG A 88 23.24 7.07 -40.03
N THR A 89 22.84 8.24 -40.51
CA THR A 89 23.18 9.57 -39.97
C THR A 89 22.35 9.95 -38.73
N ILE A 90 21.23 9.28 -38.46
CA ILE A 90 20.44 9.60 -37.26
C ILE A 90 21.22 9.16 -36.02
N GLY A 91 21.41 10.06 -35.05
CA GLY A 91 22.18 9.83 -33.84
C GLY A 91 21.69 8.65 -32.99
N ARG A 92 22.48 8.25 -32.00
CA ARG A 92 22.07 7.23 -31.03
C ARG A 92 20.95 7.81 -30.16
N SER A 93 19.76 7.21 -30.19
CA SER A 93 18.67 7.60 -29.29
C SER A 93 19.09 7.30 -27.85
N THR A 94 19.27 8.33 -27.02
CA THR A 94 19.64 8.18 -25.62
C THR A 94 18.44 7.76 -24.74
N PHE A 95 17.22 8.07 -25.17
CA PHE A 95 16.00 7.76 -24.43
C PHE A 95 15.71 6.26 -24.29
N ILE A 96 16.43 5.39 -25.00
CA ILE A 96 16.29 3.93 -24.92
C ILE A 96 17.34 3.27 -24.02
N ASN A 97 18.18 4.04 -23.32
CA ASN A 97 19.20 3.51 -22.42
C ASN A 97 18.60 2.71 -21.24
N LEU A 98 19.44 1.92 -20.58
CA LEU A 98 19.05 1.21 -19.36
C LEU A 98 18.67 2.21 -18.27
N THR A 99 17.77 1.81 -17.38
CA THR A 99 17.33 2.57 -16.21
C THR A 99 18.14 2.18 -14.97
N ASN A 100 18.08 3.03 -13.94
CA ASN A 100 18.62 2.77 -12.61
C ASN A 100 17.57 3.13 -11.53
N ILE A 101 17.92 2.91 -10.26
CA ILE A 101 17.03 3.16 -9.12
C ILE A 101 16.56 4.63 -9.10
N ASN A 102 17.48 5.58 -9.23
CA ASN A 102 17.15 7.02 -9.21
C ASN A 102 16.13 7.40 -10.30
N GLU A 103 16.28 6.85 -11.50
CA GLU A 103 15.35 7.12 -12.61
C GLU A 103 13.98 6.46 -12.39
N VAL A 104 13.93 5.26 -11.79
CA VAL A 104 12.67 4.62 -11.39
C VAL A 104 11.97 5.43 -10.29
N CYS A 105 12.71 5.90 -9.28
CA CYS A 105 12.17 6.78 -8.25
C CYS A 105 11.64 8.10 -8.84
N ALA A 106 12.38 8.70 -9.77
CA ALA A 106 11.95 9.89 -10.49
C ALA A 106 10.65 9.64 -11.29
N LEU A 107 10.54 8.50 -11.97
CA LEU A 107 9.33 8.09 -12.68
C LEU A 107 8.13 7.97 -11.74
N ILE A 108 8.29 7.28 -10.59
CA ILE A 108 7.24 7.12 -9.58
C ILE A 108 6.84 8.48 -9.00
N GLY A 109 7.81 9.35 -8.72
CA GLY A 109 7.56 10.72 -8.25
C GLY A 109 6.70 11.53 -9.23
N LEU A 110 6.98 11.44 -10.53
CA LEU A 110 6.16 12.08 -11.57
C LEU A 110 4.75 11.48 -11.65
N LEU A 111 4.58 10.17 -11.42
CA LEU A 111 3.26 9.54 -11.36
C LEU A 111 2.46 10.03 -10.14
N TYR A 112 3.09 10.20 -8.97
CA TYR A 112 2.45 10.80 -7.81
C TYR A 112 2.06 12.25 -8.05
N LEU A 113 2.93 13.05 -8.67
CA LEU A 113 2.62 14.43 -9.02
C LEU A 113 1.45 14.53 -10.01
N ALA A 114 1.40 13.65 -11.02
CA ALA A 114 0.28 13.60 -11.96
C ALA A 114 -1.05 13.32 -11.24
N GLY A 115 -1.03 12.38 -10.28
CA GLY A 115 -2.19 12.09 -9.42
C GLY A 115 -2.58 13.28 -8.53
N LEU A 116 -1.60 13.94 -7.90
CA LEU A 116 -1.80 15.12 -7.06
C LEU A 116 -2.44 16.27 -7.85
N TYR A 117 -2.00 16.48 -9.08
CA TYR A 117 -2.57 17.48 -9.99
C TYR A 117 -3.90 17.07 -10.62
N LYS A 118 -4.40 15.85 -10.32
CA LYS A 118 -5.60 15.27 -10.93
C LYS A 118 -5.53 15.18 -12.46
N SER A 119 -4.31 15.06 -13.01
CA SER A 119 -4.02 15.06 -14.45
C SER A 119 -4.14 13.67 -15.10
N ASN A 120 -4.87 12.74 -14.48
CA ASN A 120 -5.00 11.34 -14.94
C ASN A 120 -5.65 11.20 -16.32
N HIS A 121 -6.45 12.19 -16.73
CA HIS A 121 -7.12 12.25 -18.04
C HIS A 121 -6.59 13.37 -18.93
N GLU A 122 -5.52 14.04 -18.49
CA GLU A 122 -4.87 15.09 -19.23
C GLU A 122 -3.96 14.48 -20.31
N ASN A 123 -3.80 15.17 -21.45
CA ASN A 123 -2.84 14.72 -22.44
C ASN A 123 -1.42 14.80 -21.85
N LEU A 124 -0.66 13.72 -21.95
CA LEU A 124 0.71 13.71 -21.44
C LEU A 124 1.59 14.81 -22.04
N SER A 125 1.34 15.23 -23.29
CA SER A 125 2.11 16.33 -23.89
C SER A 125 1.89 17.66 -23.19
N SER A 126 0.68 17.96 -22.70
CA SER A 126 0.41 19.25 -22.04
C SER A 126 1.20 19.39 -20.75
N LEU A 127 1.34 18.29 -19.99
CA LEU A 127 2.17 18.25 -18.78
C LEU A 127 3.65 18.60 -19.05
N TRP A 128 4.15 18.32 -20.26
CA TRP A 128 5.53 18.58 -20.68
C TRP A 128 5.71 19.84 -21.53
N THR A 129 4.64 20.62 -21.81
CA THR A 129 4.75 21.83 -22.64
C THR A 129 5.63 22.91 -21.98
N SER A 130 6.31 23.70 -22.80
CA SER A 130 7.20 24.79 -22.37
C SER A 130 6.65 26.19 -22.65
N ASP A 131 5.39 26.32 -23.04
CA ASP A 131 4.72 27.58 -23.38
C ASP A 131 4.15 28.31 -22.15
N GLY A 132 4.53 27.87 -20.95
CA GLY A 132 4.01 28.36 -19.67
C GLY A 132 2.72 27.69 -19.19
N THR A 133 2.08 26.84 -20.00
CA THR A 133 0.88 26.08 -19.61
C THR A 133 1.21 24.71 -19.03
N GLY A 134 2.40 24.18 -19.32
CA GLY A 134 2.87 22.90 -18.80
C GLY A 134 3.41 22.97 -17.38
N ARG A 135 3.97 21.84 -16.91
CA ARG A 135 4.49 21.69 -15.56
C ARG A 135 6.00 21.45 -15.60
N ASP A 136 6.75 22.49 -15.25
CA ASP A 136 8.22 22.52 -15.35
C ASP A 136 8.89 21.31 -14.68
N ILE A 137 8.40 20.88 -13.52
CA ILE A 137 8.92 19.72 -12.79
C ILE A 137 8.99 18.45 -13.65
N PHE A 138 8.04 18.23 -14.56
CA PHE A 138 8.02 17.04 -15.40
C PHE A 138 9.17 17.04 -16.41
N ARG A 139 9.33 18.15 -17.15
CA ARG A 139 10.41 18.29 -18.15
C ARG A 139 11.80 18.46 -17.53
N CYS A 140 11.88 19.07 -16.34
CA CYS A 140 13.12 19.17 -15.57
C CYS A 140 13.58 17.81 -15.02
N THR A 141 12.64 16.91 -14.73
CA THR A 141 12.95 15.57 -14.19
C THR A 141 13.34 14.59 -15.29
N MET A 142 12.53 14.45 -16.35
CA MET A 142 12.88 13.62 -17.50
C MET A 142 12.16 14.07 -18.77
N THR A 143 12.70 13.74 -19.94
CA THR A 143 12.05 14.08 -21.22
C THR A 143 10.73 13.31 -21.43
N LEU A 144 9.78 13.91 -22.15
CA LEU A 144 8.51 13.25 -22.52
C LEU A 144 8.75 11.91 -23.23
N SER A 145 9.73 11.86 -24.14
CA SER A 145 10.10 10.64 -24.88
C SER A 145 10.60 9.56 -23.94
N ARG A 146 11.41 9.90 -22.92
CA ARG A 146 11.90 8.95 -21.93
C ARG A 146 10.77 8.46 -21.01
N PHE A 147 9.91 9.35 -20.53
CA PHE A 147 8.76 8.98 -19.71
C PHE A 147 7.84 8.00 -20.45
N LYS A 148 7.49 8.28 -21.72
CA LYS A 148 6.71 7.37 -22.57
C LYS A 148 7.41 6.03 -22.77
N PHE A 149 8.72 6.05 -23.01
CA PHE A 149 9.51 4.83 -23.19
C PHE A 149 9.56 3.96 -21.93
N LEU A 150 9.62 4.57 -20.74
CA LEU A 150 9.62 3.86 -19.46
C LEU A 150 8.28 3.19 -19.10
N SER A 151 7.28 3.21 -20.00
CA SER A 151 6.19 2.20 -20.00
C SER A 151 6.71 0.74 -20.13
N CYS A 152 8.01 0.58 -20.41
CA CYS A 152 8.73 -0.68 -20.25
C CYS A 152 8.82 -1.20 -18.81
N LEU A 153 8.33 -0.48 -17.79
CA LEU A 153 8.35 -0.89 -16.39
C LEU A 153 7.85 -2.34 -16.22
N ARG A 154 8.64 -3.20 -15.57
CA ARG A 154 8.31 -4.61 -15.26
C ARG A 154 8.60 -4.92 -13.81
N PHE A 155 7.89 -5.91 -13.29
CA PHE A 155 7.88 -6.28 -11.88
C PHE A 155 8.29 -7.74 -11.64
N ASP A 156 8.58 -8.50 -12.70
CA ASP A 156 8.89 -9.92 -12.64
C ASP A 156 9.68 -10.39 -13.88
N ASP A 157 10.25 -11.60 -13.78
CA ASP A 157 10.92 -12.26 -14.90
C ASP A 157 9.92 -12.78 -15.94
N ALA A 158 9.98 -12.22 -17.14
CA ALA A 158 9.14 -12.60 -18.27
C ALA A 158 9.36 -14.05 -18.73
N ASN A 159 10.55 -14.62 -18.53
CA ASN A 159 10.89 -15.97 -18.97
C ASN A 159 10.17 -17.04 -18.15
N THR A 160 10.07 -16.83 -16.83
CA THR A 160 9.40 -17.76 -15.91
C THR A 160 7.91 -17.46 -15.74
N ARG A 161 7.45 -16.25 -16.11
CA ARG A 161 6.06 -15.80 -15.92
C ARG A 161 5.03 -16.78 -16.47
N ARG A 162 5.25 -17.35 -17.66
CA ARG A 162 4.29 -18.28 -18.28
C ARG A 162 4.10 -19.54 -17.43
N ALA A 163 5.18 -20.11 -16.89
CA ALA A 163 5.10 -21.26 -16.02
C ALA A 163 4.42 -20.91 -14.70
N ARG A 164 4.83 -19.80 -14.05
CA ARG A 164 4.23 -19.32 -12.80
C ARG A 164 2.75 -18.95 -12.94
N ALA A 165 2.32 -18.48 -14.12
CA ALA A 165 0.93 -18.09 -14.38
C ALA A 165 -0.07 -19.26 -14.30
N ASN A 166 0.41 -20.51 -14.41
CA ASN A 166 -0.44 -21.69 -14.26
C ASN A 166 -0.98 -21.80 -12.82
N ASP A 167 -0.13 -21.52 -11.83
CA ASP A 167 -0.49 -21.64 -10.41
C ASP A 167 -0.88 -20.28 -9.82
N ASN A 168 -0.26 -19.21 -10.29
CA ASN A 168 -0.42 -17.85 -9.79
C ASN A 168 -0.82 -16.89 -10.91
N LYS A 169 -2.11 -16.59 -11.00
CA LYS A 169 -2.67 -15.63 -11.98
C LYS A 169 -2.08 -14.21 -11.87
N LEU A 170 -1.42 -13.87 -10.76
CA LEU A 170 -0.74 -12.60 -10.51
C LEU A 170 0.78 -12.69 -10.66
N ALA A 171 1.31 -13.71 -11.33
CA ALA A 171 2.76 -13.91 -11.51
C ALA A 171 3.52 -12.65 -11.98
N ALA A 172 2.85 -11.77 -12.72
CA ALA A 172 3.41 -10.51 -13.21
C ALA A 172 3.70 -9.45 -12.14
N ILE A 173 3.16 -9.58 -10.92
CA ILE A 173 3.27 -8.57 -9.84
C ILE A 173 3.38 -9.18 -8.45
N SER A 174 3.12 -10.48 -8.29
CA SER A 174 2.97 -11.14 -6.99
C SER A 174 4.15 -10.94 -6.06
N ASP A 175 5.36 -10.93 -6.59
CA ASP A 175 6.59 -10.94 -5.80
C ASP A 175 6.78 -9.57 -5.13
N ILE A 176 6.67 -8.50 -5.92
CA ILE A 176 6.68 -7.11 -5.41
C ILE A 176 5.48 -6.83 -4.52
N PHE A 177 4.27 -7.29 -4.90
CA PHE A 177 3.09 -7.07 -4.07
C PHE A 177 3.24 -7.74 -2.70
N SER A 178 3.74 -8.97 -2.64
CA SER A 178 3.95 -9.69 -1.38
C SER A 178 5.04 -9.05 -0.52
N ALA A 179 6.13 -8.58 -1.14
CA ALA A 179 7.18 -7.83 -0.45
C ALA A 179 6.63 -6.54 0.17
N TRP A 180 5.86 -5.76 -0.60
CA TRP A 180 5.23 -4.54 -0.12
C TRP A 180 4.25 -4.79 1.05
N ILE A 181 3.41 -5.83 0.95
CA ILE A 181 2.51 -6.22 2.04
C ILE A 181 3.28 -6.65 3.30
N SER A 182 4.36 -7.42 3.14
CA SER A 182 5.25 -7.79 4.25
C SER A 182 5.82 -6.55 4.93
N ASN A 183 6.25 -5.56 4.15
CA ASN A 183 6.73 -4.28 4.68
C ASN A 183 5.62 -3.54 5.44
N CYS A 184 4.38 -3.49 4.94
CA CYS A 184 3.25 -2.91 5.67
C CYS A 184 3.01 -3.60 7.03
N GLN A 185 3.08 -4.93 7.08
CA GLN A 185 2.88 -5.73 8.30
C GLN A 185 4.03 -5.57 9.31
N ASN A 186 5.27 -5.47 8.82
CA ASN A 186 6.44 -5.35 9.68
C ASN A 186 6.58 -3.96 10.30
N ASN A 187 6.06 -2.92 9.64
CA ASN A 187 6.17 -1.54 10.09
C ASN A 187 5.06 -1.08 11.05
N TYR A 188 4.04 -1.90 11.32
CA TYR A 188 2.89 -1.48 12.10
C TYR A 188 2.29 -2.59 12.96
N SER A 189 1.91 -2.25 14.18
CA SER A 189 1.13 -3.12 15.07
C SER A 189 -0.28 -2.54 15.20
N PRO A 190 -1.33 -3.24 14.72
CA PRO A 190 -2.69 -2.71 14.74
C PRO A 190 -3.29 -2.62 16.14
N GLY A 191 -4.28 -1.74 16.27
CA GLY A 191 -5.17 -1.71 17.42
C GLY A 191 -6.13 -2.92 17.44
N PRO A 192 -6.97 -3.03 18.49
CA PRO A 192 -7.83 -4.18 18.71
C PRO A 192 -8.99 -4.29 17.71
N ILE A 193 -9.30 -3.21 16.98
CA ILE A 193 -10.43 -3.17 16.04
C ILE A 193 -9.88 -2.97 14.63
N LEU A 194 -10.07 -3.99 13.80
CA LEU A 194 -9.75 -3.98 12.39
C LEU A 194 -11.02 -3.97 11.54
N THR A 195 -10.90 -3.42 10.34
CA THR A 195 -11.97 -3.32 9.36
C THR A 195 -11.51 -3.93 8.05
N VAL A 196 -12.34 -4.80 7.47
CA VAL A 196 -12.10 -5.34 6.13
C VAL A 196 -12.94 -4.55 5.14
N ASP A 197 -12.28 -3.90 4.20
CA ASP A 197 -12.94 -3.17 3.13
C ASP A 197 -12.60 -3.77 1.74
N LYS A 198 -13.47 -3.53 0.76
CA LYS A 198 -13.33 -3.99 -0.62
C LYS A 198 -13.15 -2.76 -1.51
N MET A 199 -11.97 -2.60 -2.09
CA MET A 199 -11.62 -1.42 -2.90
C MET A 199 -12.41 -1.32 -4.22
N TYR A 200 -13.14 -2.37 -4.64
CA TYR A 200 -13.95 -2.38 -5.87
C TYR A 200 -15.36 -2.99 -5.65
N MET A 201 -16.38 -2.35 -6.22
CA MET A 201 -17.78 -2.79 -6.21
C MET A 201 -18.45 -2.57 -7.58
N PRO A 202 -19.22 -3.54 -8.12
CA PRO A 202 -19.87 -3.43 -9.44
C PRO A 202 -20.83 -2.23 -9.61
N LYS A 203 -21.30 -1.65 -8.51
CA LYS A 203 -22.16 -0.44 -8.51
C LYS A 203 -21.36 0.87 -8.63
N LYS A 204 -20.03 0.83 -8.67
CA LYS A 204 -19.18 2.00 -8.93
C LYS A 204 -19.11 2.26 -10.45
N PRO A 205 -18.98 3.52 -10.89
CA PRO A 205 -19.06 3.91 -12.31
C PRO A 205 -18.03 3.24 -13.25
N ALA A 206 -16.92 2.71 -12.71
CA ALA A 206 -15.99 1.87 -13.47
C ALA A 206 -16.45 0.41 -13.48
N ARG A 207 -17.01 -0.06 -14.61
CA ARG A 207 -17.57 -1.43 -14.77
C ARG A 207 -16.52 -2.56 -14.82
N TYR A 208 -15.24 -2.22 -14.97
CA TYR A 208 -14.12 -3.15 -15.05
C TYR A 208 -13.01 -2.68 -14.11
N GLY A 209 -12.46 -3.58 -13.29
CA GLY A 209 -11.41 -3.22 -12.35
C GLY A 209 -10.83 -4.41 -11.58
N LEU A 210 -9.63 -4.21 -11.06
CA LEU A 210 -8.99 -5.12 -10.12
C LEU A 210 -9.66 -4.99 -8.75
N LYS A 211 -10.18 -6.09 -8.21
CA LYS A 211 -10.75 -6.09 -6.87
C LYS A 211 -9.67 -6.43 -5.85
N ILE A 212 -9.43 -5.51 -4.93
CA ILE A 212 -8.50 -5.70 -3.81
C ILE A 212 -9.31 -5.69 -2.50
N VAL A 213 -9.10 -6.70 -1.66
CA VAL A 213 -9.63 -6.76 -0.30
C VAL A 213 -8.54 -6.28 0.63
N ILE A 214 -8.85 -5.31 1.49
CA ILE A 214 -7.89 -4.62 2.33
C ILE A 214 -8.31 -4.77 3.79
N LEU A 215 -7.36 -5.12 4.65
CA LEU A 215 -7.50 -5.13 6.10
C LEU A 215 -6.86 -3.86 6.66
N ASN A 216 -7.69 -3.00 7.27
CA ASN A 216 -7.28 -1.71 7.80
C ASN A 216 -7.49 -1.65 9.31
N ASP A 217 -6.59 -0.96 10.01
CA ASP A 217 -6.85 -0.51 11.38
C ASP A 217 -7.97 0.53 11.36
N SER A 218 -9.03 0.26 12.13
CA SER A 218 -10.22 1.12 12.16
C SER A 218 -9.94 2.54 12.65
N LYS A 219 -8.94 2.70 13.54
CA LYS A 219 -8.68 3.97 14.22
C LYS A 219 -7.71 4.85 13.46
N THR A 220 -6.66 4.26 12.89
CA THR A 220 -5.60 4.99 12.17
C THR A 220 -5.78 4.95 10.66
N HIS A 221 -6.69 4.11 10.16
CA HIS A 221 -6.88 3.80 8.74
C HIS A 221 -5.63 3.22 8.07
N TYR A 222 -4.69 2.71 8.86
CA TYR A 222 -3.48 2.08 8.34
C TYR A 222 -3.81 0.74 7.69
N MET A 223 -3.24 0.51 6.51
CA MET A 223 -3.35 -0.74 5.77
C MET A 223 -2.44 -1.83 6.35
N VAL A 224 -3.01 -2.80 7.03
CA VAL A 224 -2.28 -3.92 7.63
C VAL A 224 -2.00 -5.02 6.62
N ASN A 225 -2.97 -5.35 5.76
CA ASN A 225 -2.83 -6.40 4.77
C ASN A 225 -3.73 -6.13 3.55
N ALA A 226 -3.44 -6.75 2.41
CA ALA A 226 -4.36 -6.85 1.30
C ALA A 226 -4.15 -8.07 0.42
N GLU A 227 -5.23 -8.48 -0.22
CA GLU A 227 -5.26 -9.57 -1.19
C GLU A 227 -5.97 -9.12 -2.47
N ILE A 228 -5.33 -9.43 -3.60
CA ILE A 228 -5.91 -9.19 -4.92
C ILE A 228 -6.81 -10.37 -5.29
N TYR A 229 -8.06 -10.09 -5.67
CA TYR A 229 -9.03 -11.10 -6.04
C TYR A 229 -8.84 -11.58 -7.48
N CYS A 230 -8.52 -12.86 -7.65
CA CYS A 230 -8.20 -13.51 -8.93
C CYS A 230 -9.33 -14.36 -9.52
N GLY A 231 -10.57 -14.13 -9.08
CA GLY A 231 -11.72 -14.95 -9.45
C GLY A 231 -11.73 -16.30 -8.73
N LYS A 232 -12.43 -17.27 -9.31
CA LYS A 232 -12.55 -18.63 -8.76
C LYS A 232 -11.28 -19.44 -9.06
N THR A 233 -10.73 -20.13 -8.06
CA THR A 233 -9.73 -21.20 -8.21
C THR A 233 -10.46 -22.56 -8.25
N SER A 234 -9.97 -23.49 -9.07
CA SER A 234 -10.57 -24.81 -9.28
C SER A 234 -10.51 -25.76 -8.07
N ASP A 235 -9.64 -25.47 -7.11
CA ASP A 235 -9.22 -26.47 -6.11
C ASP A 235 -10.11 -26.61 -4.88
N ARG A 236 -11.25 -25.90 -4.76
CA ARG A 236 -12.10 -26.05 -3.56
C ARG A 236 -13.60 -26.07 -3.85
N PRO A 237 -14.34 -27.06 -3.30
CA PRO A 237 -15.79 -27.04 -3.32
C PRO A 237 -16.30 -25.85 -2.50
N ARG A 238 -17.37 -25.24 -2.99
CA ARG A 238 -18.04 -24.05 -2.46
C ARG A 238 -18.29 -24.18 -0.96
N ALA A 239 -17.47 -23.55 -0.13
CA ALA A 239 -17.94 -23.19 1.21
C ALA A 239 -19.08 -22.19 0.98
N LYS A 240 -20.23 -22.38 1.64
CA LYS A 240 -21.44 -21.57 1.42
C LYS A 240 -21.24 -20.05 1.69
N ASN A 241 -20.05 -19.62 2.13
CA ASN A 241 -19.65 -18.24 2.47
C ASN A 241 -18.31 -17.80 1.83
N ASP A 242 -18.14 -17.85 0.50
CA ASP A 242 -16.96 -17.29 -0.21
C ASP A 242 -16.70 -15.79 0.08
N ASN A 243 -17.70 -15.05 0.54
CA ASN A 243 -17.54 -13.66 0.95
C ASN A 243 -16.72 -13.48 2.24
N ASN A 244 -16.59 -14.53 3.06
CA ASN A 244 -15.85 -14.50 4.34
C ASN A 244 -14.42 -15.04 4.20
N LEU A 245 -14.11 -15.81 3.15
CA LEU A 245 -12.80 -16.45 2.97
C LEU A 245 -11.65 -15.48 2.67
N LEU A 246 -11.91 -14.42 1.90
CA LEU A 246 -10.91 -13.36 1.63
C LEU A 246 -10.64 -12.50 2.88
N PRO A 247 -11.67 -12.07 3.64
CA PRO A 247 -11.46 -11.52 4.99
C PRO A 247 -10.61 -12.42 5.89
N THR A 248 -10.91 -13.72 5.96
CA THR A 248 -10.16 -14.67 6.81
C THR A 248 -8.69 -14.80 6.40
N ARG A 249 -8.38 -14.79 5.09
CA ARG A 249 -6.98 -14.79 4.59
C ARG A 249 -6.28 -13.45 4.80
N SER A 250 -6.99 -12.34 4.73
CA SER A 250 -6.40 -11.04 5.08
C SER A 250 -6.07 -10.97 6.58
N CYS A 251 -6.80 -11.69 7.43
CA CYS A 251 -6.58 -11.77 8.87
C CYS A 251 -5.55 -12.82 9.31
N SER A 252 -5.14 -13.77 8.44
CA SER A 252 -4.26 -14.89 8.84
C SER A 252 -2.90 -14.51 9.45
N PRO A 253 -2.28 -13.34 9.20
CA PRO A 253 -1.07 -12.93 9.92
C PRO A 253 -1.29 -12.66 11.41
N LEU A 254 -2.54 -12.57 11.88
CA LEU A 254 -2.91 -12.27 13.27
C LEU A 254 -3.21 -13.53 14.10
N ASP A 255 -3.33 -14.71 13.47
CA ASP A 255 -3.73 -15.95 14.14
C ASP A 255 -2.56 -16.62 14.92
N THR A 256 -1.34 -16.06 14.88
CA THR A 256 -0.17 -16.61 15.58
C THR A 256 0.08 -16.00 16.96
N SER A 257 -0.79 -15.11 17.44
CA SER A 257 -0.75 -14.62 18.82
C SER A 257 -1.60 -15.52 19.73
N SER A 258 -1.02 -16.65 20.14
CA SER A 258 -1.47 -17.46 21.28
C SER A 258 -0.42 -17.44 22.37
#